data_AF-A0A7M1BAT4-F1
#
_entry.id   AF-A0A7M1BAT4-F1
#
_cell.length_a   1.000
_cell.length_b   1.000
_cell.length_c   1.000
_cell.angle_alpha   90.00
_cell.angle_beta   90.00
_cell.angle_gamma   90.00
#
_symmetry.space_group_name_H-M   'P 1'
#
loop_
_entity.id
_entity.type
_entity.pdbx_description
1 polymer ?
#
loop_
_entity_poly.entity_id
_entity_poly.type
_entity_poly.pdbx_seq_one_letter_code
_entity_poly.pdbx_strand_id
1 'polypeptide(L)'
;MDYDLIDKIAGVLIHFVVHPDLPIMQIAEAMEIIHENAHYEADIIWGTTTDESVGENYVKATILLAGFDKDVYKNIVANNTNYEK
;
A
#
# COMPACT_ATOMS: atom_id res chain seq x y z
N MET A 1 -14.66 -5.88 4.37
CA MET A 1 -13.64 -5.06 3.70
C MET A 1 -13.64 -5.45 2.24
N ASP A 2 -13.72 -4.47 1.36
CA ASP A 2 -13.85 -4.69 -0.08
C ASP A 2 -12.46 -5.10 -0.64
N TYR A 3 -12.24 -6.40 -0.86
CA TYR A 3 -10.97 -6.93 -1.40
C TYR A 3 -10.71 -6.46 -2.84
N ASP A 4 -11.75 -6.02 -3.51
CA ASP A 4 -11.77 -5.44 -4.86
C ASP A 4 -10.72 -4.36 -5.13
N LEU A 5 -10.24 -3.66 -4.10
CA LEU A 5 -9.27 -2.60 -4.30
C LEU A 5 -7.90 -3.15 -4.69
N ILE A 6 -7.44 -4.26 -4.08
CA ILE A 6 -6.11 -4.86 -4.33
C ILE A 6 -6.03 -5.50 -5.72
N ASP A 7 -7.13 -6.08 -6.19
CA ASP A 7 -7.21 -6.69 -7.52
C ASP A 7 -7.21 -5.66 -8.66
N LYS A 8 -7.51 -4.39 -8.35
CA LYS A 8 -7.65 -3.31 -9.34
C LYS A 8 -6.43 -2.40 -9.43
N ILE A 9 -5.32 -2.77 -8.77
CA ILE A 9 -4.09 -1.97 -8.73
C ILE A 9 -3.00 -2.66 -9.55
N ALA A 10 -2.45 -1.94 -10.52
CA ALA A 10 -1.38 -2.46 -11.37
C ALA A 10 0.01 -2.42 -10.70
N GLY A 11 0.19 -1.64 -9.63
CA GLY A 11 1.46 -1.58 -8.93
C GLY A 11 1.40 -1.01 -7.52
N VAL A 12 2.37 -1.43 -6.72
CA VAL A 12 2.49 -1.07 -5.30
C VAL A 12 3.94 -0.66 -5.00
N LEU A 13 4.12 0.48 -4.33
CA LEU A 13 5.40 0.88 -3.75
C LEU A 13 5.29 0.88 -2.22
N ILE A 14 6.16 0.13 -1.55
CA ILE A 14 6.20 0.03 -0.09
C ILE A 14 7.55 0.53 0.43
N HIS A 15 7.52 1.47 1.36
CA HIS A 15 8.72 1.96 2.01
C HIS A 15 8.64 1.78 3.52
N PHE A 16 9.68 1.19 4.11
CA PHE A 16 9.79 0.99 5.55
C PHE A 16 10.82 1.93 6.14
N VAL A 17 10.48 2.60 7.24
CA VAL A 17 11.47 3.23 8.12
C VAL A 17 11.56 2.38 9.38
N VAL A 18 12.77 1.91 9.69
CA VAL A 18 13.05 0.91 10.74
C VAL A 18 14.27 1.31 11.55
N HIS A 19 14.37 0.81 12.77
CA HIS A 19 15.62 0.92 13.52
C HIS A 19 16.73 0.11 12.83
N PRO A 20 18.01 0.56 12.82
CA PRO A 20 19.11 -0.18 12.20
C PRO A 20 19.30 -1.62 12.70
N ASP A 21 18.92 -1.88 13.96
CA ASP A 21 19.04 -3.21 14.57
C ASP A 21 17.87 -4.15 14.21
N LEU A 22 16.84 -3.65 13.53
CA LEU A 22 15.76 -4.52 13.05
C LEU A 22 16.28 -5.39 11.90
N PRO A 23 16.22 -6.74 12.00
CA PRO A 23 16.69 -7.60 10.93
C PRO A 23 15.88 -7.42 9.66
N ILE A 24 16.56 -7.15 8.54
CA ILE A 24 15.93 -7.00 7.22
C ILE A 24 15.10 -8.24 6.82
N MET A 25 15.47 -9.42 7.32
CA MET A 25 14.73 -10.67 7.07
C MET A 25 13.28 -10.60 7.58
N GLN A 26 13.02 -9.92 8.71
CA GLN A 26 11.66 -9.77 9.22
C GLN A 26 10.79 -8.91 8.28
N ILE A 27 11.39 -7.90 7.63
CA ILE A 27 10.71 -7.11 6.60
C ILE A 27 10.48 -7.96 5.35
N ALA A 28 11.45 -8.78 4.95
CA ALA A 28 11.30 -9.68 3.81
C ALA A 28 10.17 -10.71 4.04
N GLU A 29 10.07 -11.32 5.22
CA GLU A 29 8.97 -12.22 5.59
C GLU A 29 7.61 -11.52 5.53
N ALA A 30 7.52 -10.29 6.03
CA ALA A 30 6.29 -9.50 5.92
C ALA A 30 5.92 -9.21 4.45
N MET A 31 6.93 -8.99 3.60
CA MET A 31 6.73 -8.78 2.17
C MET A 31 6.27 -10.04 1.45
N GLU A 32 6.71 -11.24 1.84
CA GLU A 32 6.21 -12.50 1.27
C GLU A 32 4.69 -12.60 1.42
N ILE A 33 4.15 -12.28 2.59
CA ILE A 33 2.70 -12.25 2.83
C ILE A 33 2.01 -11.27 1.89
N ILE A 34 2.57 -10.07 1.69
CA ILE A 34 1.99 -9.07 0.79
C ILE A 34 2.02 -9.57 -0.66
N HIS A 35 3.12 -10.19 -1.09
CA HIS A 35 3.26 -10.77 -2.42
C HIS A 35 2.24 -11.91 -2.68
N GLU A 36 2.00 -12.78 -1.70
CA GLU A 36 1.01 -13.87 -1.81
C GLU A 36 -0.43 -13.37 -1.93
N ASN A 37 -0.74 -12.21 -1.33
CA ASN A 37 -2.07 -11.63 -1.32
C ASN A 37 -2.30 -10.59 -2.44
N ALA A 38 -1.24 -10.22 -3.17
CA ALA A 38 -1.35 -9.26 -4.27
C ALA A 38 -1.79 -9.95 -5.56
N HIS A 39 -2.42 -9.16 -6.45
CA HIS A 39 -2.77 -9.64 -7.78
C HIS A 39 -1.51 -10.03 -8.57
N TYR A 40 -1.58 -11.12 -9.32
CA TYR A 40 -0.40 -11.72 -10.00
C TYR A 40 0.26 -10.81 -11.05
N GLU A 41 -0.45 -9.79 -11.53
CA GLU A 41 0.07 -8.78 -12.47
C GLU A 41 0.53 -7.49 -11.78
N ALA A 42 0.39 -7.38 -10.45
CA ALA A 42 0.78 -6.18 -9.73
C ALA A 42 2.31 -6.13 -9.58
N ASP A 43 2.93 -5.09 -10.12
CA ASP A 43 4.35 -4.82 -9.91
C ASP A 43 4.57 -4.27 -8.49
N ILE A 44 5.32 -5.01 -7.66
CA ILE A 44 5.63 -4.59 -6.30
C ILE A 44 7.09 -4.14 -6.20
N ILE A 45 7.29 -2.89 -5.79
CA ILE A 45 8.59 -2.32 -5.46
C ILE A 45 8.61 -2.04 -3.97
N TRP A 46 9.67 -2.43 -3.29
CA TRP A 46 9.82 -2.11 -1.87
C TRP A 46 11.25 -1.73 -1.51
N GLY A 47 11.39 -0.99 -0.42
CA GLY A 47 12.68 -0.59 0.11
C GLY A 47 12.60 -0.14 1.56
N THR A 48 13.76 0.08 2.17
CA THR A 48 13.86 0.45 3.58
C THR A 48 14.81 1.62 3.77
N THR A 49 14.60 2.38 4.85
CA THR A 49 15.53 3.37 5.39
C THR A 49 15.71 3.07 6.87
N THR A 50 16.94 3.10 7.35
CA THR A 50 17.25 2.94 8.77
C THR A 50 17.26 4.30 9.49
N ASP A 51 16.64 4.38 10.66
CA ASP A 51 16.53 5.59 11.47
C ASP A 51 16.63 5.23 12.96
N GLU A 52 17.68 5.69 13.64
CA GLU A 52 17.93 5.44 15.08
C GLU A 52 16.92 6.16 15.98
N SER A 53 16.19 7.17 15.48
CA SER A 53 15.15 7.84 16.26
C SER A 53 13.87 7.02 16.38
N VAL A 54 13.72 5.99 15.54
CA VAL A 54 12.63 5.02 15.60
C VAL A 54 12.96 3.94 16.62
N GLY A 55 12.05 3.63 17.53
CA GLY A 55 12.31 2.58 18.52
C GLY A 55 12.56 1.21 17.88
N GLU A 56 13.40 0.37 18.50
CA GLU A 56 13.80 -0.96 18.01
C GLU A 56 12.62 -1.87 17.61
N ASN A 57 11.49 -1.75 18.31
CA ASN A 57 10.27 -2.53 18.07
C ASN A 57 9.19 -1.77 17.29
N TYR A 58 9.57 -0.71 16.58
CA TYR A 58 8.65 0.10 15.77
C TYR A 58 9.05 0.07 14.31
N VAL A 59 8.04 -0.06 13.45
CA VAL A 59 8.19 -0.02 11.99
C VAL A 59 7.19 0.98 11.44
N LYS A 60 7.67 1.92 10.64
CA LYS A 60 6.82 2.82 9.87
C LYS A 60 6.73 2.33 8.44
N ALA A 61 5.56 1.85 8.03
CA ALA A 61 5.29 1.49 6.64
C ALA A 61 4.56 2.63 5.92
N THR A 62 5.01 2.94 4.70
CA THR A 62 4.34 3.85 3.77
C THR A 62 4.00 3.07 2.50
N ILE A 63 2.74 3.04 2.11
CA ILE A 63 2.25 2.27 0.97
C ILE A 63 1.67 3.24 -0.05
N LEU A 64 2.14 3.18 -1.29
CA LEU A 64 1.59 3.89 -2.44
C LEU A 64 1.02 2.86 -3.41
N LEU A 65 -0.25 3.06 -3.76
CA LEU A 65 -0.99 2.21 -4.68
C LEU A 65 -1.16 2.97 -6.01
N ALA A 66 -0.82 2.35 -7.13
CA ALA A 66 -0.81 3.00 -8.44
C ALA A 66 -1.43 2.12 -9.53
N GLY A 67 -2.08 2.73 -10.51
CA GLY A 67 -2.73 2.00 -11.60
C GLY A 67 -4.13 1.50 -11.27
N PHE A 68 -4.87 2.23 -10.43
CA PHE A 68 -6.30 2.03 -10.30
C PHE A 68 -6.99 2.28 -11.64
N ASP A 69 -7.82 1.33 -12.06
CA ASP A 69 -8.61 1.52 -13.27
C ASP A 69 -9.59 2.70 -13.08
N LYS A 70 -9.68 3.59 -14.08
CA LYS A 70 -10.43 4.85 -13.98
C LYS A 70 -11.93 4.64 -13.74
N ASP A 71 -12.42 3.43 -13.99
CA ASP A 71 -13.80 3.06 -13.80
C ASP A 71 -14.18 2.81 -12.32
N VAL A 72 -13.21 2.71 -11.41
CA VAL A 72 -13.47 2.60 -9.96
C VAL A 72 -14.16 3.85 -9.39
N TYR A 73 -13.90 5.02 -9.98
CA TYR A 73 -14.50 6.29 -9.52
C TYR A 73 -15.80 6.67 -10.23
N LYS A 74 -16.23 5.95 -11.28
CA LYS A 74 -17.41 6.30 -12.08
C LYS A 74 -18.76 6.08 -11.38
N ASN A 75 -18.79 5.35 -10.26
CA ASN A 75 -20.02 5.04 -9.53
C ASN A 75 -20.24 5.88 -8.26
N ILE A 76 -19.42 6.90 -8.01
CA ILE A 76 -19.78 7.92 -7.00
C ILE A 76 -20.83 8.82 -7.64
N VAL A 77 -22.09 8.40 -7.58
CA VAL A 77 -23.23 9.27 -7.88
C VAL A 77 -23.14 10.47 -6.92
N ALA A 78 -22.85 11.65 -7.45
CA ALA A 78 -22.95 12.88 -6.69
C ALA A 78 -24.43 13.10 -6.31
N ASN A 79 -24.82 12.76 -5.09
CA ASN A 79 -26.20 12.90 -4.59
C ASN A 79 -26.62 14.36 -4.35
N ASN A 80 -25.89 15.34 -4.88
CA ASN A 80 -26.21 16.76 -4.69
C ASN A 80 -26.50 17.43 -6.05
N THR A 81 -27.69 17.15 -6.57
CA THR A 81 -28.25 17.82 -7.76
C THR A 81 -29.13 19.03 -7.44
N ASN A 82 -29.24 19.49 -6.19
CA ASN A 82 -30.13 20.60 -5.83
C ASN A 82 -29.41 21.78 -5.15
N TYR A 83 -28.50 22.43 -5.88
CA TYR A 83 -28.11 23.82 -5.59
C TYR A 83 -28.64 24.80 -6.64
N GLU A 84 -29.90 24.64 -7.05
CA GLU A 84 -30.64 25.71 -7.74
C GLU A 84 -32.09 25.71 -7.29
N LYS A 85 -32.36 26.38 -6.15
CA LYS A 85 -33.45 27.36 -6.05
C LYS A 85 -33.34 28.23 -4.79
#